data_AF-A0A2E3B982-F1
#
_entry.id   AF-A0A2E3B982-F1
#
_cell.length_a   1.000
_cell.length_b   1.000
_cell.length_c   1.000
_cell.angle_alpha   90.00
_cell.angle_beta   90.00
_cell.angle_gamma   90.00
#
_symmetry.space_group_name_H-M   'P 1'
#
loop_
_entity.id
_entity.type
_entity.pdbx_description
1 polymer ?
#
loop_
_entity_poly.entity_id
_entity_poly.type
_entity_poly.pdbx_seq_one_letter_code
_entity_poly.pdbx_strand_id
1 'polypeptide(L)' 'MAKVAKKALSAHEKSVEQIVSFDKEGNVVVNKESSASNKLMARRAIEAHLERKTLEKDLDEYYFEGI' A
#
# COMPACT_ATOMS: atom_id res chain seq x y z
N MET A 1 12.64 23.37 -8.79
CA MET A 1 12.54 22.04 -9.43
C MET A 1 11.73 21.00 -8.62
N ALA A 2 11.47 21.19 -7.32
CA ALA A 2 10.72 20.24 -6.49
C ALA A 2 9.22 20.02 -6.86
N LYS A 3 8.54 21.03 -7.42
CA LYS A 3 7.12 20.91 -7.82
C LYS A 3 6.88 19.96 -9.00
N VAL A 4 7.86 19.79 -9.88
CA VAL A 4 7.73 18.99 -11.10
C VAL A 4 7.88 17.50 -10.79
N ALA A 5 8.78 17.15 -9.86
CA ALA A 5 8.95 15.78 -9.37
C ALA A 5 7.67 15.25 -8.70
N LYS A 6 7.01 16.06 -7.87
CA LYS A 6 5.75 15.70 -7.19
C LYS A 6 4.59 15.45 -8.17
N LYS A 7 4.57 16.19 -9.28
CA LYS A 7 3.57 16.05 -10.35
C LYS A 7 3.82 14.81 -11.23
N ALA A 8 5.09 14.46 -11.45
CA ALA A 8 5.48 13.26 -12.21
C ALA A 8 5.19 11.96 -11.45
N LEU A 9 5.45 11.92 -10.13
CA LEU A 9 5.06 10.81 -9.26
C LEU A 9 3.53 10.60 -9.26
N SER A 10 2.76 11.69 -9.11
CA SER A 10 1.29 11.67 -9.16
C SER A 10 0.71 11.27 -10.53
N ALA A 11 1.43 11.53 -11.63
CA ALA A 11 0.98 11.15 -12.97
C ALA A 11 1.24 9.67 -13.28
N HIS A 12 2.28 9.06 -12.69
CA HIS A 12 2.55 7.63 -12.83
C HIS A 12 1.65 6.77 -11.93
N GLU A 13 1.25 7.27 -10.76
CA GLU A 13 0.22 6.66 -9.92
C GLU A 13 -1.13 6.49 -10.63
N LYS A 14 -1.46 7.36 -11.59
CA LYS A 14 -2.77 7.34 -12.26
C LYS A 14 -2.96 6.25 -13.31
N SER A 15 -1.89 5.56 -13.75
CA SER A 15 -2.00 4.52 -14.77
C SER A 15 -2.01 3.09 -14.21
N VAL A 16 -1.74 2.92 -12.91
CA VAL A 16 -1.79 1.61 -12.26
C VAL A 16 -3.10 1.51 -11.51
N GLU A 17 -3.97 0.62 -11.98
CA GLU A 17 -5.24 0.36 -11.32
C GLU A 17 -5.01 -0.06 -9.87
N GLN A 18 -5.52 0.73 -8.93
CA GLN A 18 -5.35 0.44 -7.51
C GLN A 18 -6.31 -0.67 -7.10
N ILE A 19 -5.77 -1.88 -6.93
CA ILE A 19 -6.52 -3.11 -6.60
C ILE A 19 -6.84 -3.19 -5.10
N VAL A 20 -5.94 -2.70 -4.25
CA VAL A 20 -6.05 -2.71 -2.79
C VAL A 20 -5.59 -1.38 -2.19
N SER A 21 -6.23 -1.02 -1.10
CA SER A 21 -6.00 0.21 -0.33
C SER A 21 -6.17 -0.08 1.16
N PHE A 22 -5.80 0.88 2.02
CA PHE A 22 -6.03 0.79 3.46
C PHE A 22 -7.04 1.85 3.89
N ASP A 23 -7.92 1.50 4.81
CA ASP A 23 -8.78 2.48 5.49
C ASP A 23 -8.00 3.21 6.61
N LYS A 24 -8.70 4.13 7.31
CA LYS A 24 -8.10 4.93 8.39
C LYS A 24 -7.70 4.10 9.61
N GLU A 25 -8.26 2.91 9.76
CA GLU A 25 -7.99 1.99 10.86
C GLU A 25 -6.89 0.96 10.46
N GLY A 26 -6.41 1.02 9.22
CA GLY A 26 -5.39 0.11 8.69
C GLY A 26 -5.94 -1.20 8.15
N ASN A 27 -7.26 -1.34 7.99
CA ASN A 27 -7.86 -2.51 7.37
C ASN A 27 -7.64 -2.51 5.85
N VAL A 28 -7.42 -3.69 5.28
CA VAL A 28 -7.24 -3.86 3.82
C VAL A 28 -8.60 -3.77 3.13
N VAL A 29 -8.75 -2.81 2.22
CA VAL A 29 -9.94 -2.58 1.39
C VAL A 29 -9.64 -2.95 -0.06
N VAL A 30 -10.44 -3.86 -0.62
CA VAL A 30 -10.32 -4.33 -2.01
C VAL A 30 -11.22 -3.51 -2.95
N ASN A 31 -10.68 -3.13 -4.11
CA ASN A 31 -11.47 -2.48 -5.15
C ASN A 31 -12.25 -3.53 -5.97
N LYS A 32 -13.56 -3.59 -5.74
CA LYS A 32 -14.46 -4.54 -6.42
C LYS A 32 -14.79 -4.14 -7.87
N GLU A 33 -14.57 -2.88 -8.22
CA GLU A 33 -14.76 -2.39 -9.59
C GLU A 33 -13.55 -2.73 -10.47
N SER A 34 -12.51 -3.32 -9.87
CA SER A 34 -11.30 -3.65 -10.59
C SER A 34 -11.53 -4.75 -11.63
N SER A 35 -10.87 -4.60 -12.78
CA SER A 35 -10.81 -5.62 -13.83
C SER A 35 -9.90 -6.81 -13.47
N ALA A 36 -9.20 -6.73 -12.34
CA ALA A 36 -8.27 -7.76 -11.89
C ALA A 36 -8.98 -9.07 -11.51
N SER A 37 -8.34 -10.20 -11.84
CA SER A 37 -8.86 -11.52 -11.45
C SER A 37 -8.92 -11.69 -9.92
N ASN A 38 -9.90 -12.45 -9.43
CA ASN A 38 -10.06 -12.74 -7.99
C ASN A 38 -8.78 -13.29 -7.34
N LYS A 39 -8.01 -14.11 -8.06
CA LYS A 39 -6.74 -14.65 -7.59
C LYS A 39 -5.69 -13.55 -7.40
N LEU A 40 -5.62 -12.61 -8.33
CA LEU A 40 -4.70 -11.47 -8.24
C LEU A 40 -5.13 -10.54 -7.10
N MET A 41 -6.43 -10.25 -6.98
CA MET A 41 -6.95 -9.44 -5.87
C MET A 41 -6.63 -10.04 -4.51
N ALA A 42 -6.90 -11.33 -4.33
CA ALA A 42 -6.59 -12.04 -3.08
C ALA A 42 -5.08 -12.01 -2.78
N ARG A 43 -4.24 -12.26 -3.79
CA ARG A 43 -2.78 -12.19 -3.63
C ARG A 43 -2.32 -10.80 -3.19
N ARG A 44 -2.81 -9.75 -3.86
CA ARG A 44 -2.45 -8.36 -3.53
C ARG A 44 -2.90 -7.96 -2.13
N ALA A 45 -4.07 -8.42 -1.68
CA ALA A 45 -4.54 -8.19 -0.31
C ALA A 45 -3.64 -8.86 0.73
N ILE A 46 -3.17 -10.08 0.47
CA ILE A 46 -2.24 -10.80 1.36
C ILE A 46 -0.87 -10.09 1.40
N GLU A 47 -0.32 -9.73 0.24
CA GLU A 47 0.94 -8.98 0.13
C GLU A 47 0.87 -7.68 0.93
N ALA A 48 -0.19 -6.88 0.73
CA ALA A 48 -0.40 -5.64 1.46
C ALA A 48 -0.49 -5.86 2.99
N HIS A 49 -1.20 -6.90 3.44
CA HIS A 49 -1.29 -7.20 4.87
C HIS A 49 0.07 -7.59 5.49
N LEU A 50 0.87 -8.38 4.79
CA LEU A 50 2.20 -8.81 5.26
C LEU A 50 3.20 -7.65 5.27
N GLU A 51 3.18 -6.80 4.24
CA GLU A 51 4.00 -5.59 4.17
C GLU A 51 3.68 -4.66 5.35
N ARG A 52 2.40 -4.42 5.63
CA ARG A 52 1.98 -3.61 6.79
C ARG A 52 2.52 -4.18 8.11
N LYS A 53 2.35 -5.49 8.32
CA LYS A 53 2.82 -6.15 9.54
C LYS A 53 4.34 -6.11 9.69
N THR A 54 5.06 -6.19 8.58
CA THR A 54 6.53 -6.09 8.57
C THR A 54 6.96 -4.67 8.94
N LEU A 55 6.35 -3.66 8.32
CA LEU A 55 6.60 -2.25 8.64
C LEU A 55 6.25 -1.91 10.10
N GLU A 56 5.15 -2.46 10.64
CA GLU A 56 4.81 -2.32 12.06
C GLU A 56 5.90 -2.90 12.96
N LYS A 57 6.41 -4.10 12.63
CA LYS A 57 7.50 -4.71 13.37
C LYS A 57 8.79 -3.90 13.28
N ASP A 58 9.15 -3.41 12.09
CA ASP A 58 10.35 -2.59 11.89
C ASP A 58 10.26 -1.26 12.66
N LEU A 59 9.06 -0.68 12.75
CA LEU A 59 8.82 0.50 13.59
C LEU A 59 8.99 0.17 15.07
N ASP A 60 8.38 -0.91 15.55
CA ASP A 60 8.53 -1.34 16.93
C ASP A 60 10.02 -1.57 17.26
N GLU A 61 10.75 -2.29 16.43
CA GLU A 61 12.20 -2.53 16.60
C GLU A 61 12.98 -1.20 16.64
N TYR A 62 12.71 -0.27 15.72
CA TYR A 62 13.35 1.04 15.70
C TYR A 62 13.06 1.90 16.94
N TYR A 63 11.85 1.83 17.50
CA TYR A 63 11.48 2.58 18.70
C TYR A 63 11.93 1.90 20.00
N PHE A 64 12.04 0.57 20.04
CA PHE A 64 12.42 -0.18 21.24
C PHE A 64 13.92 -0.48 21.36
N GLU A 65 14.71 -0.46 20.28
CA GLU A 65 16.18 -0.57 20.35
C GLU A 65 16.90 0.76 20.71
N GLY A 66 16.14 1.84 20.91
CA GLY A 66 16.65 3.17 21.28
C GLY A 66 16.76 3.46 22.79
N ILE A 67 16.62 2.46 23.67
CA ILE A 67 16.73 2.59 25.15
C ILE A 67 17.86 1.71 25.68
#